data_AF-A0A3N4VGD4-F1
#
_entry.id   AF-A0A3N4VGD4-F1
#
_cell.length_a   1.000
_cell.length_b   1.000
_cell.length_c   1.000
_cell.angle_alpha   90.00
_cell.angle_beta   90.00
_cell.angle_gamma   90.00
#
_symmetry.space_group_name_H-M   'P 1'
#
loop_
_entity.id
_entity.type
_entity.pdbx_description
1 polymer ?
#
loop_
_entity_poly.entity_id
_entity_poly.type
_entity_poly.pdbx_seq_one_letter_code
_entity_poly.pdbx_strand_id
1 'polypeptide(L)'
;MPQLRISEASRYLGVSDDTLRRWIDNGTLEASKNESGRTVVDGLALAQLAKKNALLPDDPSGVGRSARNRFMGLVTDIKLDTVMAQVELQCGPFRVVSLMSSEAVRELGLELGSVAIAVVKATTVLVETPSR
;
A
#
# COMPACT_ATOMS: atom_id res chain seq x y z
N MET A 1 17.07 5.84 -15.91
CA MET A 1 15.98 5.46 -14.97
C MET A 1 16.60 4.70 -13.80
N PRO A 2 16.03 4.74 -12.59
CA PRO A 2 16.61 4.05 -11.44
C PRO A 2 16.65 2.54 -11.70
N GLN A 3 17.83 1.93 -11.55
CA GLN A 3 18.03 0.49 -11.66
C GLN A 3 18.00 -0.13 -10.26
N LEU A 4 17.09 -1.07 -10.04
CA LEU A 4 16.89 -1.74 -8.75
C LEU A 4 17.42 -3.15 -8.80
N ARG A 5 18.14 -3.58 -7.76
CA ARG A 5 18.52 -4.99 -7.62
C ARG A 5 17.27 -5.84 -7.42
N ILE A 6 17.36 -7.12 -7.78
CA ILE A 6 16.29 -8.10 -7.54
C ILE A 6 15.79 -8.03 -6.09
N SER A 7 16.70 -7.99 -5.12
CA SER A 7 16.37 -7.94 -3.68
C SER A 7 15.68 -6.65 -3.22
N GLU A 8 15.92 -5.54 -3.92
CA GLU A 8 15.26 -4.26 -3.64
C GLU A 8 13.87 -4.25 -4.28
N ALA A 9 13.80 -4.69 -5.54
CA ALA A 9 12.57 -4.76 -6.30
C ALA A 9 11.55 -5.74 -5.69
N SER A 10 12.00 -6.92 -5.22
CA SER A 10 11.15 -7.92 -4.57
C SER A 10 10.55 -7.37 -3.27
N ARG A 11 11.36 -6.65 -2.48
CA ARG A 11 10.95 -5.97 -1.26
C ARG A 11 9.88 -4.90 -1.53
N TYR A 12 10.06 -4.06 -2.55
CA TYR A 12 9.07 -3.04 -2.89
C TYR A 12 7.73 -3.61 -3.36
N LEU A 13 7.75 -4.81 -3.95
CA LEU A 13 6.56 -5.51 -4.40
C LEU A 13 5.92 -6.41 -3.32
N GLY A 14 6.59 -6.62 -2.18
CA GLY A 14 6.12 -7.52 -1.14
C GLY A 14 6.14 -9.00 -1.56
N VAL A 15 7.04 -9.39 -2.48
CA VAL A 15 7.18 -10.78 -2.96
C VAL A 15 8.59 -11.31 -2.68
N SER A 16 8.78 -12.63 -2.84
CA SER A 16 10.12 -13.24 -2.71
C SER A 16 11.02 -12.92 -3.91
N ASP A 17 12.34 -12.96 -3.71
CA ASP A 17 13.33 -12.84 -4.81
C ASP A 17 13.09 -13.88 -5.90
N ASP A 18 12.69 -15.10 -5.54
CA ASP A 18 12.41 -16.18 -6.48
C ASP A 18 11.13 -15.94 -7.30
N THR A 19 10.13 -15.28 -6.71
CA THR A 19 8.95 -14.82 -7.45
C THR A 19 9.36 -13.80 -8.51
N LEU A 20 10.25 -12.85 -8.16
CA LEU A 20 10.71 -11.83 -9.09
C LEU A 20 11.58 -12.44 -10.20
N ARG A 21 12.45 -13.41 -9.89
CA ARG A 21 13.21 -14.17 -10.89
C ARG A 21 12.28 -14.91 -11.86
N ARG A 22 11.25 -15.59 -11.34
CA ARG A 22 10.23 -16.24 -12.18
C ARG A 22 9.52 -15.27 -13.12
N TRP A 23 9.25 -14.04 -12.68
CA TRP A 23 8.65 -13.00 -13.53
C TRP A 23 9.62 -12.46 -14.60
N ILE A 24 10.92 -12.53 -14.35
CA ILE A 24 11.92 -12.21 -15.37
C ILE A 24 12.00 -13.35 -16.39
N ASP A 25 12.08 -14.59 -15.91
CA ASP A 25 12.22 -15.78 -16.74
C ASP A 25 11.01 -15.99 -17.68
N ASN A 26 9.80 -15.62 -17.23
CA ASN A 26 8.58 -15.72 -18.02
C ASN A 26 8.28 -14.47 -18.88
N GLY A 27 9.17 -13.46 -18.88
CA GLY A 27 9.03 -12.24 -19.68
C GLY A 27 8.05 -11.20 -19.12
N THR A 28 7.57 -11.34 -17.88
CA THR A 28 6.70 -10.35 -17.23
C THR A 28 7.45 -9.07 -16.85
N LEU A 29 8.75 -9.17 -16.58
CA LEU A 29 9.60 -8.03 -16.21
C LEU A 29 10.98 -8.15 -16.90
N GLU A 30 11.38 -7.13 -17.65
CA GLU A 30 12.71 -7.10 -18.25
C GLU A 30 13.80 -6.82 -17.21
N ALA A 31 14.93 -7.52 -17.32
CA ALA A 31 16.09 -7.34 -16.47
C ALA A 31 17.36 -7.16 -17.30
N SER A 32 18.31 -6.41 -16.77
CA SER A 32 19.64 -6.20 -17.37
C SER A 32 20.74 -6.42 -16.33
N LYS A 33 22.00 -6.39 -16.77
CA LYS A 33 23.17 -6.40 -15.90
C LYS A 33 23.67 -4.96 -15.73
N ASN A 34 23.91 -4.54 -14.49
CA ASN A 34 24.56 -3.27 -14.23
C ASN A 34 26.09 -3.36 -14.46
N GLU A 35 26.79 -2.23 -14.30
CA GLU A 35 28.26 -2.12 -14.45
C GLU A 35 29.04 -3.08 -13.54
N SER A 36 28.44 -3.54 -12.44
CA SER A 36 29.02 -4.51 -11.50
C SER A 36 28.61 -5.97 -11.78
N GLY A 37 28.00 -6.27 -12.93
CA GLY A 37 27.54 -7.62 -13.31
C GLY A 37 26.32 -8.14 -12.53
N ARG A 38 25.66 -7.28 -11.75
CA ARG A 38 24.50 -7.65 -10.92
C ARG A 38 23.22 -7.48 -11.72
N THR A 39 22.28 -8.41 -11.58
CA THR A 39 20.97 -8.33 -12.23
C THR A 39 20.15 -7.22 -11.60
N VAL A 40 19.65 -6.33 -12.45
CA VAL A 40 18.84 -5.17 -12.08
C VAL A 40 17.62 -5.07 -12.99
N VAL A 41 16.55 -4.49 -12.45
CA VAL A 41 15.31 -4.21 -13.16
C VAL A 41 15.08 -2.71 -13.22
N ASP A 42 14.41 -2.26 -14.27
CA ASP A 42 14.02 -0.87 -14.40
C ASP A 42 12.93 -0.51 -13.38
N GLY A 43 13.14 0.56 -12.60
CA GLY A 43 12.20 0.97 -11.56
C GLY A 43 10.85 1.45 -12.10
N LEU A 44 10.80 2.02 -13.31
CA LEU A 44 9.53 2.44 -13.92
C LEU A 44 8.73 1.23 -14.40
N ALA A 45 9.38 0.26 -15.05
CA ALA A 45 8.75 -1.01 -15.42
C ALA A 45 8.23 -1.76 -14.19
N LEU A 46 9.01 -1.78 -13.10
CA LEU A 46 8.59 -2.35 -11.82
C LEU A 46 7.33 -1.67 -11.26
N ALA A 47 7.30 -0.33 -11.26
CA ALA A 47 6.15 0.44 -10.78
C ALA A 47 4.89 0.22 -11.65
N GLN A 48 5.05 0.10 -12.96
CA GLN A 48 3.96 -0.22 -13.88
C GLN A 48 3.39 -1.62 -13.63
N LEU A 49 4.28 -2.60 -13.40
CA LEU A 49 3.88 -3.96 -13.04
C LEU A 49 3.15 -3.97 -11.68
N ALA A 50 3.66 -3.25 -10.69
CA ALA A 50 3.00 -3.09 -9.38
C ALA A 50 1.57 -2.55 -9.54
N LYS A 51 1.40 -1.51 -10.39
CA LYS A 51 0.09 -0.94 -10.70
C LYS A 51 -0.87 -1.94 -11.36
N LYS A 52 -0.36 -2.77 -12.28
CA LYS A 52 -1.16 -3.80 -12.95
C LYS A 52 -1.61 -4.91 -11.98
N ASN A 53 -0.78 -5.21 -10.98
CA ASN A 53 -1.02 -6.28 -10.01
C ASN A 53 -1.72 -5.82 -8.73
N ALA A 54 -1.96 -4.53 -8.56
CA ALA A 54 -2.69 -3.97 -7.43
C ALA A 54 -4.18 -4.35 -7.51
N LEU A 55 -4.49 -5.58 -7.09
CA LEU A 55 -5.86 -6.02 -6.81
C LEU A 55 -6.32 -5.28 -5.55
N LEU A 56 -7.05 -4.19 -5.74
CA LEU A 56 -7.82 -3.59 -4.65
C LEU A 56 -9.07 -4.46 -4.43
N PRO A 57 -9.44 -4.78 -3.18
CA PRO A 57 -10.76 -5.33 -2.91
C PRO A 57 -11.85 -4.43 -3.52
N ASP A 58 -12.87 -5.04 -4.12
CA ASP A 58 -14.00 -4.30 -4.67
C ASP A 58 -14.62 -3.42 -3.59
N ASP A 59 -14.86 -2.15 -3.92
CA ASP A 59 -15.50 -1.20 -3.03
C ASP A 59 -17.01 -1.48 -2.95
N PRO A 60 -17.54 -1.93 -1.79
CA PRO A 60 -18.96 -2.25 -1.67
C PRO A 60 -19.86 -1.01 -1.69
N SER A 61 -19.31 0.21 -1.63
CA SER A 61 -20.10 1.44 -1.43
C SER A 61 -20.61 2.13 -2.71
N GLY A 62 -19.99 1.89 -3.87
CA GLY A 62 -20.50 2.38 -5.17
C GLY A 62 -20.61 3.90 -5.38
N VAL A 63 -20.04 4.75 -4.50
CA VAL A 63 -20.19 6.21 -4.57
C VAL A 63 -19.00 6.88 -5.30
N GLY A 64 -19.28 7.73 -6.30
CA GLY A 64 -18.26 8.58 -6.92
C GLY A 64 -17.74 9.65 -5.96
N ARG A 65 -16.44 9.61 -5.62
CA ARG A 65 -15.80 10.54 -4.65
C ARG A 65 -14.41 10.99 -5.09
N SER A 66 -13.98 12.16 -4.61
CA SER A 66 -12.74 12.85 -5.02
C SER A 66 -11.47 12.35 -4.32
N ALA A 67 -11.59 11.60 -3.23
CA ALA A 67 -10.44 11.05 -2.50
C ALA A 67 -9.92 9.78 -3.19
N ARG A 68 -8.67 9.83 -3.68
CA ARG A 68 -8.07 8.76 -4.51
C ARG A 68 -7.38 7.66 -3.71
N ASN A 69 -6.96 7.92 -2.47
CA ASN A 69 -6.28 6.93 -1.64
C ASN A 69 -7.31 6.30 -0.69
N ARG A 70 -7.60 5.01 -0.92
CA ARG A 70 -8.56 4.24 -0.13
C ARG A 70 -7.90 2.94 0.29
N PHE A 71 -7.89 2.70 1.60
CA PHE A 71 -7.29 1.52 2.20
C PHE A 71 -8.40 0.76 2.90
N MET A 72 -8.93 -0.26 2.25
CA MET A 72 -9.85 -1.20 2.87
C MET A 72 -9.06 -2.11 3.81
N GLY A 73 -9.58 -2.27 5.03
CA GLY A 73 -8.95 -3.10 6.04
C GLY A 73 -9.89 -3.50 7.15
N LEU A 74 -9.33 -4.23 8.10
CA LEU A 74 -10.00 -4.61 9.34
C LEU A 74 -9.54 -3.70 10.47
N VAL A 75 -10.45 -3.28 11.33
CA VAL A 75 -10.10 -2.53 12.54
C VAL A 75 -9.35 -3.45 13.52
N THR A 76 -8.15 -3.06 13.93
CA THR A 76 -7.28 -3.86 14.81
C THR A 76 -7.08 -3.28 16.20
N ASP A 77 -7.28 -1.96 16.37
CA ASP A 77 -7.23 -1.29 17.68
C ASP A 77 -8.13 -0.05 17.67
N ILE A 78 -8.72 0.25 18.83
CA ILE A 78 -9.50 1.47 19.07
C ILE A 78 -9.13 2.01 20.45
N LYS A 79 -8.60 3.25 20.50
CA LYS A 79 -8.39 4.00 21.73
C LYS A 79 -9.36 5.17 21.77
N LEU A 80 -10.33 5.10 22.67
CA LEU A 80 -11.32 6.15 22.88
C LEU A 80 -10.89 7.06 24.04
N ASP A 81 -10.90 8.36 23.79
CA ASP A 81 -10.90 9.40 24.82
C ASP A 81 -12.26 10.11 24.83
N THR A 82 -12.41 11.16 25.64
CA THR A 82 -13.66 11.92 25.79
C THR A 82 -14.08 12.59 24.48
N VAL A 83 -13.14 13.20 23.76
CA VAL A 83 -13.41 13.96 22.52
C VAL A 83 -12.86 13.25 21.28
N MET A 84 -11.67 12.67 21.40
CA MET A 84 -10.92 12.09 20.28
C MET A 84 -10.75 10.59 20.42
N ALA A 85 -10.62 9.93 19.29
CA ALA A 85 -10.32 8.52 19.20
C ALA A 85 -9.19 8.27 18.21
N GLN A 86 -8.37 7.27 18.53
CA GLN A 86 -7.44 6.66 17.59
C GLN A 86 -8.02 5.33 17.13
N VAL A 87 -8.15 5.15 15.82
CA VAL A 87 -8.58 3.89 15.21
C VAL A 87 -7.47 3.38 14.31
N GLU A 88 -7.14 2.11 14.47
CA GLU A 88 -6.14 1.40 13.67
C GLU A 88 -6.80 0.41 12.72
N LEU A 89 -6.37 0.41 11.45
CA LEU A 89 -6.79 -0.53 10.43
C LEU A 89 -5.58 -1.29 9.88
N GLN A 90 -5.75 -2.59 9.68
CA GLN A 90 -4.86 -3.41 8.87
C GLN A 90 -5.41 -3.53 7.45
N CYS A 91 -4.76 -2.86 6.50
CA CYS A 91 -5.16 -2.76 5.10
C CYS A 91 -4.15 -3.47 4.19
N GLY A 92 -4.34 -4.77 3.96
CA GLY A 92 -3.35 -5.60 3.27
C GLY A 92 -2.01 -5.58 4.02
N PRO A 93 -0.87 -5.22 3.42
CA PRO A 93 0.40 -5.11 4.12
C PRO A 93 0.56 -3.81 4.92
N PHE A 94 -0.40 -2.87 4.84
CA PHE A 94 -0.26 -1.54 5.42
C PHE A 94 -1.05 -1.42 6.73
N ARG A 95 -0.40 -0.85 7.77
CA ARG A 95 -1.06 -0.39 8.99
C ARG A 95 -1.43 1.08 8.84
N VAL A 96 -2.70 1.41 8.96
CA VAL A 96 -3.23 2.79 8.81
C VAL A 96 -3.84 3.24 10.12
N VAL A 97 -3.41 4.40 10.63
CA VAL A 97 -3.93 4.98 11.88
C VAL A 97 -4.69 6.26 11.55
N SER A 98 -5.92 6.36 12.05
CA SER A 98 -6.78 7.53 11.91
C SER A 98 -7.03 8.15 13.28
N LEU A 99 -6.96 9.49 13.34
CA LEU A 99 -7.49 10.27 14.46
C LEU A 99 -8.83 10.86 14.04
N MET A 100 -9.87 10.58 14.82
CA MET A 100 -11.24 11.03 14.56
C MET A 100 -11.95 11.35 15.88
N SER A 101 -13.15 11.93 15.84
CA SER A 101 -13.90 12.16 17.08
C SER A 101 -14.38 10.84 17.66
N SER A 102 -14.47 10.78 18.99
CA SER A 102 -15.04 9.61 19.69
C SER A 102 -16.50 9.40 19.33
N GLU A 103 -17.23 10.47 18.98
CA GLU A 103 -18.59 10.40 18.46
C GLU A 103 -18.63 9.67 17.11
N ALA A 104 -17.74 10.00 16.17
CA ALA A 104 -17.72 9.34 14.86
C ALA A 104 -17.43 7.83 14.96
N VAL A 105 -16.60 7.39 15.92
CA VAL A 105 -16.38 5.95 16.16
C VAL A 105 -17.69 5.26 16.58
N ARG A 106 -18.46 5.90 17.46
CA ARG A 106 -19.74 5.38 17.94
C ARG A 106 -20.83 5.41 16.85
N GLU A 107 -20.94 6.51 16.11
CA GLU A 107 -21.91 6.66 15.02
C GLU A 107 -21.69 5.65 13.90
N LEU A 108 -20.42 5.37 13.59
CA LEU A 108 -20.06 4.39 12.57
C LEU A 108 -20.10 2.94 13.08
N GLY A 109 -20.33 2.72 14.38
CA GLY A 109 -20.36 1.39 14.99
C GLY A 109 -19.05 0.63 14.80
N LEU A 110 -17.90 1.31 14.89
CA LEU A 110 -16.60 0.67 14.70
C LEU A 110 -16.26 -0.22 15.90
N GLU A 111 -15.95 -1.47 15.61
CA GLU A 111 -15.54 -2.48 16.58
C GLU A 111 -14.28 -3.19 16.07
N LEU A 112 -13.59 -3.92 16.95
CA LEU A 112 -12.46 -4.75 16.55
C LEU A 112 -12.94 -5.81 15.54
N GLY A 113 -12.24 -5.92 14.41
CA GLY A 113 -12.61 -6.81 13.31
C GLY A 113 -13.62 -6.24 12.32
N SER A 114 -14.18 -5.05 12.55
CA SER A 114 -15.04 -4.40 11.56
C SER A 114 -14.28 -4.12 10.25
N VAL A 115 -14.94 -4.32 9.11
CA VAL A 115 -14.43 -3.86 7.81
C VAL A 115 -14.64 -2.35 7.73
N ALA A 116 -13.55 -1.62 7.51
CA ALA A 116 -13.59 -0.17 7.35
C ALA A 116 -12.68 0.26 6.20
N ILE A 117 -12.93 1.46 5.68
CA ILE A 117 -12.16 2.03 4.58
C ILE A 117 -11.56 3.34 5.05
N ALA A 118 -10.24 3.37 5.23
CA ALA A 118 -9.52 4.60 5.48
C ALA A 118 -9.42 5.41 4.18
N VAL A 119 -9.89 6.65 4.21
CA VAL A 119 -9.90 7.55 3.05
C VAL A 119 -8.96 8.72 3.33
N VAL A 120 -7.91 8.85 2.51
CA VAL A 120 -6.90 9.92 2.67
C VAL A 120 -7.00 10.89 1.49
N LYS A 121 -7.14 12.18 1.79
CA LYS A 121 -7.16 13.24 0.78
C LYS A 121 -5.79 13.29 0.09
N ALA A 122 -5.77 13.30 -1.25
CA ALA A 122 -4.53 13.26 -2.02
C ALA A 122 -3.57 14.42 -1.69
N THR A 123 -4.09 15.59 -1.33
CA THR A 123 -3.29 16.77 -0.96
C THR A 123 -2.58 16.65 0.38
N THR A 124 -2.81 15.58 1.15
CA THR A 124 -2.22 15.34 2.47
C THR A 124 -1.18 14.23 2.44
N VAL A 125 -0.88 13.66 1.26
CA VAL A 125 0.15 12.64 1.10
C VAL A 125 1.51 13.30 0.87
N LEU A 126 2.50 12.92 1.67
CA LEU A 126 3.89 13.32 1.51
C LEU A 126 4.63 12.26 0.68
N VAL A 127 5.57 12.69 -0.16
CA VAL A 127 6.44 11.80 -0.94
C VAL A 127 7.87 12.04 -0.52
N GLU A 128 8.52 11.00 -0.06
CA GLU A 128 9.91 11.01 0.39
C GLU A 128 10.73 10.01 -0.44
N THR A 129 12.02 10.32 -0.66
CA THR A 129 12.96 9.40 -1.30
C THR A 129 14.05 9.03 -0.29
N PRO A 130 14.58 7.79 -0.29
CA PRO A 130 15.69 7.42 0.57
C PRO A 130 16.87 8.41 0.44
N SER A 131 17.49 8.77 1.56
CA SER A 131 18.78 9.48 1.54
C SER A 131 19.84 8.59 0.91
N ARG A 132 20.58 9.16 -0.05
CA ARG A 132 21.53 8.47 -0.92
C ARG A 132 22.71 7.87 -0.17
#